data_AF-A0A370B6L9-F1
#
_entry.id   AF-A0A370B6L9-F1
#
_cell.length_a   1.000
_cell.length_b   1.000
_cell.length_c   1.000
_cell.angle_alpha   90.00
_cell.angle_beta   90.00
_cell.angle_gamma   90.00
#
_symmetry.space_group_name_H-M   'P 1'
#
loop_
_entity.id
_entity.type
_entity.pdbx_description
1 polymer ?
#
loop_
_entity_poly.entity_id
_entity_poly.type
_entity_poly.pdbx_seq_one_letter_code
_entity_poly.pdbx_strand_id
1 'polypeptide(L)' 'MCDRAGAADESSWTLLSCHTTSEGTVEYCVCRCGSVVVLTDGRIAKVHGAGSRRAAGKGVPTG' A
#
# COMPACT_ATOMS: atom_id res chain seq x y z
N MET A 1 20.00 3.39 -8.57
CA MET A 1 19.22 4.61 -8.81
C MET A 1 17.76 4.22 -8.88
N CYS A 2 16.94 4.63 -7.91
CA CYS A 2 15.48 4.43 -7.96
C CYS A 2 14.85 5.60 -8.72
N ASP A 3 15.21 5.73 -10.00
CA ASP A 3 14.62 6.73 -10.90
C ASP A 3 13.55 6.06 -11.76
N ARG A 4 12.33 6.03 -11.24
CA ARG A 4 11.15 6.01 -12.10
C ARG A 4 10.04 6.90 -11.56
N ALA A 5 10.40 8.18 -11.42
CA ALA A 5 9.44 9.26 -11.60
C ALA A 5 9.04 9.28 -13.09
N GLY A 6 7.99 8.54 -13.46
CA GLY A 6 7.67 8.36 -14.88
C GLY A 6 6.38 7.59 -15.16
N ALA A 7 5.29 7.98 -14.50
CA ALA A 7 3.93 7.78 -15.02
C ALA A 7 3.03 8.83 -14.36
N ALA A 8 3.03 10.03 -14.93
CA ALA A 8 2.02 11.02 -14.67
C ALA A 8 0.70 10.53 -15.29
N ASP A 9 -0.19 10.02 -14.45
CA ASP A 9 -1.63 9.95 -14.69
C ASP A 9 -2.30 10.12 -13.33
N GLU A 10 -2.65 11.36 -12.99
CA GLU A 10 -3.76 11.87 -12.12
C GLU A 10 -4.23 10.99 -10.93
N SER A 11 -3.39 10.12 -10.41
CA SER A 11 -3.67 9.17 -9.35
C SER A 11 -2.74 9.53 -8.20
N SER A 12 -3.34 10.00 -7.12
CA SER A 12 -2.74 10.73 -5.99
C SER A 12 -1.68 9.97 -5.16
N TRP A 13 -0.93 9.03 -5.74
CA TRP A 13 0.01 8.15 -5.04
C TRP A 13 1.40 8.78 -4.94
N THR A 14 1.91 8.87 -3.71
CA THR A 14 3.26 9.30 -3.38
C THR A 14 4.06 8.09 -2.92
N LEU A 15 5.23 7.86 -3.52
CA LEU A 15 6.17 6.83 -3.07
C LEU A 15 6.77 7.22 -1.70
N LEU A 16 6.61 6.36 -0.70
CA LEU A 16 7.16 6.51 0.64
C LEU A 16 8.51 5.82 0.81
N SER A 17 8.61 4.59 0.31
CA SER A 17 9.82 3.79 0.44
C SER A 17 9.93 2.77 -0.69
N CYS A 18 11.16 2.42 -1.03
CA CYS A 18 11.47 1.36 -1.99
C CYS A 18 12.61 0.50 -1.47
N HIS A 19 12.46 -0.83 -1.59
CA HIS A 19 13.44 -1.79 -1.12
C HIS A 19 13.58 -2.93 -2.12
N THR A 20 14.82 -3.33 -2.41
CA THR A 20 15.06 -4.53 -3.19
C THR A 20 15.16 -5.73 -2.26
N THR A 21 14.38 -6.77 -2.54
CA THR A 21 14.42 -8.05 -1.84
C THR A 21 14.85 -9.14 -2.82
N SER A 22 15.12 -10.35 -2.32
CA SER A 22 15.36 -11.52 -3.17
C SER A 22 14.15 -11.90 -4.04
N GLU A 23 12.95 -11.44 -3.68
CA GLU A 23 11.70 -11.71 -4.41
C GLU A 23 11.38 -10.64 -5.47
N GLY A 24 12.06 -9.50 -5.45
CA GLY A 24 11.80 -8.37 -6.33
C GLY A 24 11.91 -7.02 -5.62
N THR A 25 11.58 -5.95 -6.33
CA THR A 25 11.53 -4.59 -5.78
C THR A 25 10.18 -4.34 -5.12
N VAL A 26 10.20 -4.02 -3.83
CA VAL A 26 9.01 -3.66 -3.05
C VAL A 26 8.91 -2.14 -2.96
N GLU A 27 7.73 -1.61 -3.27
CA GLU A 27 7.44 -0.17 -3.24
C GLU A 27 6.25 0.09 -2.32
N TYR A 28 6.37 1.07 -1.43
CA TYR A 28 5.30 1.52 -0.55
C TYR A 28 4.81 2.88 -1.04
N CYS A 29 3.57 2.97 -1.50
CA CYS A 29 2.97 4.22 -1.97
C CYS A 29 1.76 4.59 -1.12
N VAL A 30 1.52 5.88 -0.93
CA VAL A 30 0.38 6.40 -0.16
C VAL A 30 -0.44 7.37 -0.99
N CYS A 31 -1.78 7.30 -0.92
CA CYS A 31 -2.65 8.32 -1.51
C CYS A 31 -2.82 9.52 -0.57
N ARG A 32 -3.27 10.68 -1.09
CA ARG A 32 -3.74 11.80 -0.24
C ARG A 32 -4.85 11.39 0.74
N CYS A 33 -5.62 10.36 0.39
CA CYS A 33 -6.65 9.78 1.25
C CYS A 33 -6.11 8.94 2.42
N GLY A 34 -4.79 8.76 2.56
CA GLY A 34 -4.14 7.98 3.61
C GLY A 34 -4.10 6.47 3.37
N SER A 35 -4.69 5.96 2.28
CA SER A 35 -4.56 4.57 1.88
C SER A 35 -3.13 4.30 1.42
N VAL A 36 -2.60 3.14 1.79
CA VAL A 36 -1.27 2.67 1.40
C VAL A 36 -1.43 1.50 0.44
N VAL A 37 -0.64 1.48 -0.62
CA VAL A 37 -0.49 0.34 -1.53
C VAL A 37 0.95 -0.13 -1.48
N VAL A 38 1.12 -1.44 -1.44
CA VAL A 38 2.42 -2.11 -1.57
C VAL A 38 2.47 -2.72 -2.96
N LEU A 39 3.50 -2.39 -3.73
CA LEU A 39 3.77 -2.99 -5.02
C LEU A 39 4.99 -3.91 -4.91
N THR A 40 5.00 -4.97 -5.70
CA THR A 40 6.17 -5.81 -5.97
C THR A 40 6.41 -5.79 -7.48
N ASP A 41 7.57 -5.31 -7.91
CA ASP A 41 7.96 -5.08 -9.31
C ASP A 41 6.88 -4.32 -10.10
N GLY A 42 6.37 -3.23 -9.52
CA GLY A 42 5.32 -2.40 -10.12
C GLY A 42 3.92 -3.03 -10.15
N ARG A 43 3.71 -4.22 -9.55
CA ARG A 43 2.40 -4.89 -9.45
C ARG A 43 1.85 -4.78 -8.04
N ILE A 44 0.55 -4.52 -7.90
CA ILE A 44 -0.08 -4.41 -6.58
C ILE A 44 -0.02 -5.75 -5.86
N ALA A 45 0.75 -5.79 -4.77
CA ALA A 45 0.84 -6.93 -3.86
C ALA A 45 -0.18 -6.81 -2.73
N LYS A 46 -0.42 -5.59 -2.22
CA LYS A 46 -1.34 -5.34 -1.10
C LYS A 46 -1.91 -3.92 -1.11
N VAL A 47 -3.15 -3.77 -0.66
CA VAL A 47 -3.79 -2.46 -0.45
C VAL A 47 -4.31 -2.37 0.98
N HIS A 48 -4.00 -1.26 1.65
CA HIS A 48 -4.48 -0.89 2.98
C HIS A 48 -5.25 0.42 2.88
N GLY A 49 -6.59 0.35 2.96
CA GLY A 49 -7.42 1.55 2.97
C GLY A 49 -7.31 2.32 4.30
N ALA A 50 -7.29 3.65 4.25
CA ALA A 50 -7.33 4.52 5.45
C ALA A 50 -8.57 4.32 6.34
N GLY A 51 -9.60 3.62 5.82
CA GLY A 51 -10.94 3.52 6.40
C GLY A 51 -11.39 2.13 6.82
N SER A 52 -10.52 1.11 6.90
CA SER A 52 -10.93 -0.21 7.40
C SER A 52 -11.08 -0.24 8.93
N ARG A 53 -11.90 0.65 9.50
CA ARG A 53 -12.65 0.33 10.72
C ARG A 53 -13.88 -0.49 10.35
N ARG A 54 -13.68 -1.76 9.99
CA ARG A 54 -14.71 -2.83 10.04
C ARG A 54 -13.92 -4.14 10.27
N ALA A 55 -14.06 -4.90 11.34
CA ALA A 55 -14.99 -4.89 12.45
C ALA A 55 -14.28 -5.44 13.69
N ALA A 56 -14.37 -4.76 14.83
CA ALA A 56 -14.20 -5.40 16.13
C ALA A 56 -15.43 -6.27 16.37
N GLY A 57 -15.55 -7.38 15.63
CA GLY A 57 -16.41 -8.49 16.00
C GLY A 57 -15.73 -9.30 17.09
N LYS A 58 -15.47 -8.71 18.26
CA LYS A 58 -15.34 -9.51 19.48
C LYS A 58 -16.76 -9.86 19.91
N GLY A 59 -17.28 -10.94 19.34
CA GLY A 59 -18.33 -11.69 20.04
C GLY A 59 -17.80 -12.03 21.42
N VAL A 60 -18.51 -11.57 22.45
CA VAL A 60 -18.39 -12.12 23.80
C VAL A 60 -19.09 -13.48 23.76
N PRO A 61 -18.41 -14.61 24.02
CA PRO A 61 -19.13 -15.81 24.42
C PRO A 61 -19.52 -15.60 25.90
N THR A 62 -20.77 -15.23 26.13
CA THR A 62 -21.40 -15.48 27.42
C THR A 62 -21.92 -16.91 27.37
N GLY A 63 -21.20 -17.81 28.02
CA GLY A 63 -21.56 -19.22 28.21
C GLY A 63 -20.92 -19.69 29.49
#